data_AF-A0A7Y0M9M8-F1
#
_entry.id   AF-A0A7Y0M9M8-F1
#
_cell.length_a   1.000
_cell.length_b   1.000
_cell.length_c   1.000
_cell.angle_alpha   90.00
_cell.angle_beta   90.00
_cell.angle_gamma   90.00
#
_symmetry.space_group_name_H-M   'P 1'
#
loop_
_entity.id
_entity.type
_entity.pdbx_description
1 polymer ?
#
loop_
_entity_poly.entity_id
_entity_poly.type
_entity_poly.pdbx_seq_one_letter_code
_entity_poly.pdbx_strand_id
1 'polypeptide(L)'
;MEDPRTPTPQDLETLSRQLSRPVRDVVEIGARCVCGNPLVATTAPRLGNGIPFPTTFYLTHPIITSAVSRLEAAGVMTEMTERLEQDPELAAAYRGAHEDYLRVRDEIGARTGVGSVPEIAGVSAGGMPTRVKCLHVLVGHSLAVGPGVNPLGDEALDGIAEWWTKDRCYCDGAWDVAGPAPAKDLSRHTKTQGLSPEELEAKKAERRRAAEDEPAGEHGAPEHNAPEQEEGAR
;
A
#
# COMPACT_ATOMS: atom_id res chain seq x y z
N MET A 1 11.07 -17.60 -24.92
CA MET A 1 11.36 -16.29 -24.33
C MET A 1 10.54 -16.22 -23.06
N GLU A 2 11.20 -16.12 -21.92
CA GLU A 2 10.56 -16.16 -20.59
C GLU A 2 9.67 -14.92 -20.43
N ASP A 3 8.44 -15.08 -19.91
CA ASP A 3 7.53 -13.96 -19.71
C ASP A 3 8.15 -13.01 -18.67
N PRO A 4 8.43 -11.73 -19.01
CA PRO A 4 9.06 -10.78 -18.11
C PRO A 4 8.24 -10.53 -16.84
N ARG A 5 6.95 -10.88 -16.81
CA ARG A 5 6.11 -10.77 -15.62
C ARG A 5 6.26 -11.95 -14.66
N THR A 6 6.88 -13.06 -15.08
CA THR A 6 7.12 -14.21 -14.20
C THR A 6 8.08 -13.81 -13.06
N PRO A 7 7.69 -13.97 -11.78
CA PRO A 7 8.58 -13.63 -10.66
C PRO A 7 9.73 -14.62 -10.56
N THR A 8 10.94 -14.10 -10.46
CA THR A 8 12.15 -14.89 -10.13
C THR A 8 12.35 -14.94 -8.60
N PRO A 9 13.15 -15.88 -8.07
CA PRO A 9 13.53 -15.85 -6.65
C PRO A 9 14.17 -14.52 -6.21
N GLN A 10 14.98 -13.92 -7.09
CA GLN A 10 15.60 -12.61 -6.85
C GLN A 10 14.56 -11.48 -6.77
N ASP A 11 13.49 -11.55 -7.57
CA ASP A 11 12.39 -10.58 -7.48
C ASP A 11 11.71 -10.69 -6.11
N LEU A 12 11.45 -11.89 -5.61
CA LEU A 12 10.80 -12.11 -4.32
C LEU A 12 11.65 -11.61 -3.15
N GLU A 13 12.97 -11.83 -3.20
CA GLU A 13 13.89 -11.24 -2.22
C GLU A 13 13.90 -9.72 -2.28
N THR A 14 13.94 -9.16 -3.49
CA THR A 14 13.94 -7.70 -3.69
C THR A 14 12.66 -7.07 -3.19
N LEU A 15 11.50 -7.63 -3.53
CA LEU A 15 10.20 -7.22 -3.00
C LEU A 15 10.18 -7.30 -1.47
N SER A 16 10.75 -8.35 -0.89
CA SER A 16 10.78 -8.51 0.56
C SER A 16 11.65 -7.45 1.25
N ARG A 17 12.79 -7.08 0.64
CA ARG A 17 13.66 -5.98 1.09
C ARG A 17 12.95 -4.63 0.98
N GLN A 18 12.34 -4.35 -0.17
CA GLN A 18 11.58 -3.12 -0.43
C GLN A 18 10.42 -2.93 0.56
N LEU A 19 9.72 -4.02 0.91
CA LEU A 19 8.62 -4.00 1.87
C LEU A 19 9.05 -4.11 3.34
N SER A 20 10.32 -4.37 3.60
CA SER A 20 10.84 -4.68 4.95
C SER A 20 10.10 -5.83 5.65
N ARG A 21 9.60 -6.80 4.89
CA ARG A 21 8.90 -8.01 5.35
C ARG A 21 8.85 -9.05 4.23
N PRO A 22 8.66 -10.35 4.52
CA PRO A 22 8.40 -11.36 3.50
C PRO A 22 7.25 -10.94 2.58
N VAL A 23 7.49 -10.99 1.27
CA VAL A 23 6.42 -10.82 0.28
C VAL A 23 5.49 -12.04 0.31
N ARG A 24 4.22 -11.83 -0.03
CA ARG A 24 3.16 -12.85 0.10
C ARG A 24 2.51 -13.12 -1.23
N ASP A 25 2.46 -14.39 -1.62
CA ASP A 25 1.66 -14.92 -2.74
C ASP A 25 1.73 -14.06 -4.02
N VAL A 26 2.96 -13.67 -4.39
CA VAL A 26 3.23 -12.92 -5.63
C VAL A 26 3.06 -13.88 -6.81
N VAL A 27 2.20 -13.52 -7.74
CA VAL A 27 1.88 -14.33 -8.92
C VAL A 27 2.52 -13.78 -10.18
N GLU A 28 2.76 -12.46 -10.23
CA GLU A 28 3.48 -11.80 -11.31
C GLU A 28 4.12 -10.49 -10.82
N ILE A 29 5.10 -9.99 -11.58
CA ILE A 29 5.64 -8.65 -11.44
C ILE A 29 4.85 -7.73 -12.36
N GLY A 30 3.97 -6.92 -11.77
CA GLY A 30 3.09 -6.02 -12.51
C GLY A 30 3.85 -4.93 -13.26
N ALA A 31 4.94 -4.42 -12.66
CA ALA A 31 5.79 -3.42 -13.30
C ALA A 31 7.24 -3.55 -12.85
N ARG A 32 8.17 -3.22 -13.77
CA ARG A 32 9.62 -3.25 -13.53
C ARG A 32 10.23 -1.88 -13.79
N CYS A 33 11.29 -1.59 -13.06
CA CYS A 33 12.19 -0.47 -13.35
C CYS A 33 13.00 -0.78 -14.61
N VAL A 34 13.59 0.25 -15.24
CA VAL A 34 14.50 0.09 -16.38
C VAL A 34 15.73 -0.78 -16.07
N CYS A 35 16.10 -0.96 -14.80
CA CYS A 35 17.15 -1.88 -14.37
C CYS A 35 16.67 -3.33 -14.14
N GLY A 36 15.38 -3.61 -14.30
CA GLY A 36 14.77 -4.92 -14.12
C GLY A 36 14.16 -5.18 -12.73
N ASN A 37 14.53 -4.40 -11.71
CA ASN A 37 13.96 -4.56 -10.36
C ASN A 37 12.44 -4.33 -10.33
N PRO A 38 11.70 -5.07 -9.49
CA PRO A 38 10.26 -4.93 -9.40
C PRO A 38 9.88 -3.57 -8.79
N LEU A 39 8.81 -2.98 -9.35
CA LEU A 39 8.14 -1.79 -8.82
C LEU A 39 6.81 -2.17 -8.17
N VAL A 40 6.09 -3.10 -8.80
CA VAL A 40 4.75 -3.55 -8.41
C VAL A 40 4.74 -5.07 -8.33
N ALA A 41 4.36 -5.60 -7.18
CA ALA A 41 4.00 -7.00 -7.04
C ALA A 41 2.51 -7.17 -7.34
N THR A 42 2.17 -8.19 -8.11
CA THR A 42 0.77 -8.59 -8.31
C THR A 42 0.49 -9.86 -7.52
N THR A 43 -0.61 -9.89 -6.77
CA THR A 43 -0.97 -11.01 -5.88
C THR A 43 -2.33 -11.61 -6.21
N ALA A 44 -2.50 -12.89 -5.86
CA ALA A 44 -3.80 -13.57 -5.97
C ALA A 44 -4.87 -12.91 -5.07
N PRO A 45 -6.17 -13.02 -5.42
CA PRO A 45 -7.27 -12.47 -4.62
C PRO A 45 -7.48 -13.18 -3.26
N ARG A 46 -6.82 -14.31 -3.04
CA ARG A 46 -6.75 -15.03 -1.76
C ARG A 46 -5.32 -15.49 -1.55
N LEU A 47 -4.80 -15.27 -0.35
CA LEU A 47 -3.47 -15.71 0.06
C LEU A 47 -3.45 -17.23 0.27
N GLY A 48 -2.25 -17.84 0.28
CA GLY A 48 -2.07 -19.28 0.50
C GLY A 48 -2.58 -19.77 1.86
N ASN A 49 -2.72 -18.86 2.84
CA ASN A 49 -3.33 -19.13 4.14
C ASN A 49 -4.86 -18.98 4.17
N GLY A 50 -5.51 -18.77 3.01
CA GLY A 50 -6.96 -18.70 2.86
C GLY A 50 -7.57 -17.31 3.06
N ILE A 51 -6.78 -16.29 3.43
CA ILE A 51 -7.30 -14.95 3.74
C ILE A 51 -7.61 -14.18 2.44
N PRO A 52 -8.81 -13.57 2.29
CA PRO A 52 -9.10 -12.67 1.18
C PRO A 52 -8.14 -11.50 1.13
N PHE A 53 -7.62 -11.20 -0.07
CA PHE A 53 -6.66 -10.12 -0.28
C PHE A 53 -7.16 -9.18 -1.39
N PRO A 54 -7.84 -8.07 -1.03
CA PRO A 54 -8.47 -7.20 -2.03
C PRO A 54 -7.47 -6.40 -2.88
N THR A 55 -6.23 -6.24 -2.41
CA THR A 55 -5.18 -5.50 -3.11
C THR A 55 -4.42 -6.43 -4.04
N THR A 56 -4.62 -6.28 -5.34
CA THR A 56 -4.00 -7.06 -6.40
C THR A 56 -2.65 -6.45 -6.78
N PHE A 57 -2.58 -5.13 -6.94
CA PHE A 57 -1.35 -4.42 -7.29
C PHE A 57 -0.75 -3.74 -6.07
N TYR A 58 0.43 -4.19 -5.65
CA TYR A 58 1.12 -3.70 -4.48
C TYR A 58 2.39 -2.94 -4.90
N LEU A 59 2.34 -1.62 -4.79
CA LEU A 59 3.49 -0.75 -5.05
C LEU A 59 4.53 -0.94 -3.94
N THR A 60 5.76 -1.26 -4.32
CA THR A 60 6.80 -1.72 -3.38
C THR A 60 8.04 -0.84 -3.37
N HIS A 61 8.39 -0.21 -4.49
CA HIS A 61 9.62 0.57 -4.61
C HIS A 61 9.68 1.76 -3.63
N PRO A 62 10.64 1.81 -2.68
CA PRO A 62 10.67 2.78 -1.58
C PRO A 62 10.64 4.26 -2.00
N ILE A 63 11.31 4.62 -3.10
CA ILE A 63 11.29 5.99 -3.62
C ILE A 63 9.88 6.37 -4.11
N ILE A 64 9.20 5.47 -4.83
CA ILE A 64 7.87 5.74 -5.37
C ILE A 64 6.86 5.78 -4.24
N THR A 65 6.91 4.82 -3.31
CA THR A 65 5.99 4.78 -2.17
C THR A 65 6.14 6.01 -1.28
N SER A 66 7.37 6.49 -1.04
CA SER A 66 7.62 7.73 -0.31
C SER A 66 7.09 8.95 -1.06
N ALA A 67 7.32 9.06 -2.37
CA ALA A 67 6.82 10.17 -3.19
C ALA A 67 5.29 10.21 -3.22
N VAL A 68 4.64 9.06 -3.38
CA VAL A 68 3.17 8.94 -3.33
C VAL A 68 2.65 9.34 -1.94
N SER A 69 3.30 8.92 -0.85
CA SER A 69 2.93 9.35 0.49
C SER A 69 3.03 10.87 0.70
N ARG A 70 3.91 11.57 -0.02
CA ARG A 70 3.94 13.05 0.01
C ARG A 70 2.70 13.65 -0.61
N LEU A 71 2.24 13.14 -1.75
CA LEU A 71 0.97 13.58 -2.36
C LEU A 71 -0.22 13.30 -1.44
N GLU A 72 -0.26 12.12 -0.82
CA GLU A 72 -1.32 11.76 0.14
C GLU A 72 -1.33 12.74 1.34
N ALA A 73 -0.16 13.06 1.89
CA ALA A 73 -0.03 14.02 2.99
C ALA A 73 -0.37 15.46 2.58
N ALA A 74 -0.21 15.81 1.30
CA ALA A 74 -0.57 17.11 0.75
C ALA A 74 -2.08 17.29 0.50
N GLY A 75 -2.90 16.25 0.70
CA GLY A 75 -4.35 16.32 0.55
C GLY A 75 -4.88 16.01 -0.85
N VAL A 76 -4.02 15.58 -1.78
CA VAL A 76 -4.38 15.30 -3.19
C VAL A 76 -5.55 14.32 -3.33
N MET A 77 -5.66 13.32 -2.43
CA MET A 77 -6.77 12.36 -2.46
C MET A 77 -8.14 13.02 -2.25
N THR A 78 -8.20 14.05 -1.41
CA THR A 78 -9.43 14.81 -1.15
C THR A 78 -9.83 15.57 -2.41
N GLU A 79 -8.90 16.30 -3.01
CA GLU A 79 -9.13 17.07 -4.25
C GLU A 79 -9.57 16.15 -5.40
N MET A 80 -8.91 15.01 -5.58
CA MET A 80 -9.31 14.01 -6.58
C MET A 80 -10.70 13.45 -6.32
N THR A 81 -11.06 13.22 -5.04
CA THR A 81 -12.41 12.75 -4.67
C THR A 81 -13.47 13.80 -4.98
N GLU A 82 -13.23 15.07 -4.66
CA GLU A 82 -14.15 16.17 -4.97
C GLU A 82 -14.34 16.33 -6.47
N ARG A 83 -13.29 16.17 -7.27
CA ARG A 83 -13.38 16.19 -8.74
C ARG A 83 -14.25 15.08 -9.31
N LEU A 84 -14.25 13.88 -8.72
CA LEU A 84 -15.14 12.78 -9.15
C LEU A 84 -16.63 13.13 -9.01
N GLU A 85 -16.99 14.05 -8.11
CA GLU A 85 -18.37 14.50 -7.94
C GLU A 85 -18.77 15.58 -8.96
N GLN A 86 -17.79 16.30 -9.51
CA GLN A 86 -17.99 17.49 -10.35
C GLN A 86 -17.76 17.21 -11.84
N ASP A 87 -16.99 16.17 -12.16
CA ASP A 87 -16.61 15.79 -13.53
C ASP A 87 -17.15 14.39 -13.88
N PRO A 88 -18.28 14.32 -14.62
CA PRO A 88 -18.87 13.06 -15.03
C PRO A 88 -17.98 12.21 -15.96
N GLU A 89 -17.12 12.84 -16.76
CA GLU A 89 -16.23 12.14 -17.68
C GLU A 89 -15.10 11.46 -16.90
N LEU A 90 -14.48 12.17 -15.95
CA LEU A 90 -13.51 11.60 -15.03
C LEU A 90 -14.12 10.46 -14.20
N ALA A 91 -15.34 10.64 -13.68
CA ALA A 91 -16.03 9.62 -12.92
C ALA A 91 -16.32 8.35 -13.76
N ALA A 92 -16.68 8.51 -15.03
CA ALA A 92 -16.86 7.40 -15.96
C ALA A 92 -15.54 6.68 -16.25
N ALA A 93 -14.46 7.41 -16.51
CA ALA A 93 -13.14 6.84 -16.75
C ALA A 93 -12.60 6.09 -15.51
N TYR A 94 -12.77 6.66 -14.31
CA TYR A 94 -12.36 6.01 -13.06
C TYR A 94 -13.21 4.79 -12.71
N ARG A 95 -14.48 4.74 -13.15
CA ARG A 95 -15.30 3.52 -13.13
C ARG A 95 -14.76 2.45 -14.09
N GLY A 96 -14.30 2.84 -15.27
CA GLY A 96 -13.57 1.95 -16.18
C GLY A 96 -12.33 1.35 -15.52
N ALA A 97 -11.55 2.16 -14.79
CA ALA A 97 -10.41 1.68 -14.02
C ALA A 97 -10.79 0.65 -12.94
N HIS A 98 -11.93 0.86 -12.26
CA HIS A 98 -12.47 -0.09 -11.30
C HIS A 98 -12.84 -1.43 -11.95
N GLU A 99 -13.55 -1.39 -13.07
CA GLU A 99 -13.96 -2.58 -13.83
C GLU A 99 -12.75 -3.35 -14.36
N ASP A 100 -11.74 -2.65 -14.87
CA ASP A 100 -10.48 -3.24 -15.31
C ASP A 100 -9.75 -3.95 -14.16
N TYR A 101 -9.65 -3.29 -13.01
CA TYR A 101 -9.03 -3.87 -11.82
C TYR A 101 -9.72 -5.17 -11.40
N LEU A 102 -11.06 -5.19 -11.38
CA LEU A 102 -11.84 -6.39 -11.05
C LEU A 102 -11.59 -7.50 -12.06
N ARG A 103 -11.65 -7.17 -13.36
CA ARG A 103 -11.40 -8.11 -14.46
C ARG A 103 -10.02 -8.76 -14.33
N VAL A 104 -8.96 -7.97 -14.16
CA VAL A 104 -7.59 -8.48 -14.04
C VAL A 104 -7.44 -9.36 -12.79
N ARG A 105 -8.04 -8.96 -11.66
CA ARG A 105 -8.02 -9.77 -10.44
C ARG A 105 -8.73 -11.12 -10.62
N ASP A 106 -9.86 -11.14 -11.31
CA ASP A 106 -10.61 -12.36 -11.57
C ASP A 106 -9.86 -13.29 -12.54
N GLU A 107 -9.19 -12.74 -13.56
CA GLU A 107 -8.28 -13.47 -14.45
C GLU A 107 -7.11 -14.10 -13.68
N ILE A 108 -6.52 -13.34 -12.74
CA ILE A 108 -5.51 -13.85 -11.82
C ILE A 108 -6.07 -15.00 -10.98
N GLY A 109 -7.24 -14.82 -10.37
CA GLY A 109 -7.88 -15.85 -9.57
C GLY A 109 -8.12 -17.14 -10.35
N ALA A 110 -8.59 -17.03 -11.60
CA ALA A 110 -8.83 -18.17 -12.48
C ALA A 110 -7.52 -18.91 -12.82
N ARG A 111 -6.48 -18.20 -13.26
CA ARG A 111 -5.22 -18.83 -13.70
C ARG A 111 -4.38 -19.41 -12.55
N THR A 112 -4.55 -18.90 -11.32
CA THR A 112 -3.85 -19.42 -10.13
C THR A 112 -4.64 -20.49 -9.39
N GLY A 113 -5.83 -20.88 -9.90
CA GLY A 113 -6.69 -21.89 -9.27
C GLY A 113 -7.42 -21.43 -8.00
N VAL A 114 -7.33 -20.14 -7.65
CA VAL A 114 -8.06 -19.57 -6.50
C VAL A 114 -9.55 -19.40 -6.82
N GLY A 115 -9.86 -19.04 -8.07
CA GLY A 115 -11.22 -18.77 -8.52
C GLY A 115 -11.83 -17.52 -7.86
N SER A 116 -13.16 -17.55 -7.72
CA SER A 116 -13.94 -16.46 -7.12
C SER A 116 -13.68 -16.32 -5.61
N VAL A 117 -13.62 -15.08 -5.13
CA VAL A 117 -13.46 -14.71 -3.72
C VAL A 117 -14.66 -13.82 -3.31
N PRO A 118 -15.79 -14.43 -2.87
CA PRO A 118 -17.03 -13.69 -2.59
C PRO A 118 -16.89 -12.55 -1.59
N GLU A 119 -15.97 -12.67 -0.62
CA GLU A 119 -15.73 -11.68 0.43
C GLU A 119 -15.25 -10.32 -0.10
N ILE A 120 -14.72 -10.28 -1.32
CA ILE A 120 -14.21 -9.06 -1.99
C ILE A 120 -14.84 -8.83 -3.36
N ALA A 121 -15.90 -9.57 -3.71
CA ALA A 121 -16.58 -9.45 -4.99
C ALA A 121 -17.12 -8.03 -5.19
N GLY A 122 -16.89 -7.46 -6.39
CA GLY A 122 -17.29 -6.08 -6.72
C GLY A 122 -16.53 -4.98 -5.98
N VAL A 123 -15.57 -5.32 -5.10
CA VAL A 123 -14.78 -4.33 -4.35
C VAL A 123 -13.35 -4.33 -4.87
N SER A 124 -12.95 -3.27 -5.57
CA SER A 124 -11.55 -3.01 -5.90
C SER A 124 -10.83 -2.30 -4.75
N ALA A 125 -9.53 -2.09 -4.87
CA ALA A 125 -8.75 -1.36 -3.87
C ALA A 125 -8.77 0.17 -4.12
N GLY A 126 -8.21 0.94 -3.18
CA GLY A 126 -7.97 2.38 -3.36
C GLY A 126 -9.19 3.28 -3.23
N GLY A 127 -10.37 2.72 -2.94
CA GLY A 127 -11.61 3.51 -2.82
C GLY A 127 -12.40 3.68 -4.11
N MET A 128 -11.88 3.16 -5.22
CA MET A 128 -12.59 3.06 -6.50
C MET A 128 -13.99 2.45 -6.35
N PRO A 129 -14.97 2.84 -7.19
CA PRO A 129 -14.87 3.88 -8.23
C PRO A 129 -15.33 5.27 -7.75
N THR A 130 -15.73 5.43 -6.49
CA THR A 130 -16.43 6.65 -6.05
C THR A 130 -15.57 7.62 -5.27
N ARG A 131 -14.39 7.20 -4.81
CA ARG A 131 -13.46 8.07 -4.08
C ARG A 131 -12.02 7.60 -4.19
N VAL A 132 -11.09 8.39 -3.65
CA VAL A 132 -9.68 8.01 -3.50
C VAL A 132 -9.36 7.85 -2.01
N LYS A 133 -9.04 6.62 -1.59
CA LYS A 133 -8.62 6.28 -0.21
C LYS A 133 -7.11 6.12 -0.09
N CYS A 134 -6.43 5.76 -1.17
CA CYS A 134 -4.99 5.49 -1.19
C CYS A 134 -4.47 5.57 -2.63
N LEU A 135 -3.43 6.38 -2.84
CA LEU A 135 -2.79 6.57 -4.14
C LEU A 135 -1.82 5.43 -4.48
N HIS A 136 -1.21 4.75 -3.50
CA HIS A 136 -0.23 3.68 -3.77
C HIS A 136 -0.81 2.59 -4.68
N VAL A 137 -2.08 2.23 -4.48
CA VAL A 137 -2.73 1.21 -5.30
C VAL A 137 -3.20 1.75 -6.65
N LEU A 138 -3.52 3.04 -6.77
CA LEU A 138 -3.85 3.63 -8.08
C LEU A 138 -2.59 3.73 -8.95
N VAL A 139 -1.47 4.17 -8.36
CA VAL A 139 -0.15 4.16 -9.00
C VAL A 139 0.29 2.74 -9.35
N GLY A 140 0.15 1.80 -8.41
CA GLY A 140 0.47 0.39 -8.64
C GLY A 140 -0.36 -0.21 -9.79
N HIS A 141 -1.65 0.11 -9.86
CA HIS A 141 -2.52 -0.30 -10.95
C HIS A 141 -2.04 0.29 -12.29
N SER A 142 -1.86 1.62 -12.36
CA SER A 142 -1.47 2.32 -13.60
C SER A 142 -0.13 1.84 -14.16
N LEU A 143 0.84 1.59 -13.29
CA LEU A 143 2.12 1.01 -13.68
C LEU A 143 1.97 -0.41 -14.27
N ALA A 144 1.01 -1.20 -13.78
CA ALA A 144 0.82 -2.59 -14.19
C ALA A 144 0.02 -2.74 -15.49
N VAL A 145 -1.03 -1.94 -15.66
CA VAL A 145 -1.94 -2.06 -16.83
C VAL A 145 -1.62 -1.06 -17.94
N GLY A 146 -0.83 -0.03 -17.63
CA GLY A 146 -0.41 1.00 -18.57
C GLY A 146 -1.21 2.30 -18.50
N PRO A 147 -0.71 3.36 -19.15
CA PRO A 147 -1.32 4.69 -19.10
C PRO A 147 -2.68 4.73 -19.78
N GLY A 148 -3.57 5.58 -19.26
CA GLY A 148 -4.92 5.82 -19.77
C GLY A 148 -6.00 4.90 -19.20
N VAL A 149 -5.62 3.86 -18.45
CA VAL A 149 -6.59 2.94 -17.82
C VAL A 149 -7.10 3.50 -16.50
N ASN A 150 -6.22 4.09 -15.69
CA ASN A 150 -6.57 4.65 -14.39
C ASN A 150 -6.15 6.13 -14.31
N PRO A 151 -7.04 7.07 -14.69
CA PRO A 151 -6.67 8.47 -14.88
C PRO A 151 -6.09 9.11 -13.61
N LEU A 152 -6.65 8.80 -12.43
CA LEU A 152 -6.14 9.35 -11.16
C LEU A 152 -4.81 8.72 -10.72
N GLY A 153 -4.54 7.48 -11.13
CA GLY A 153 -3.24 6.86 -10.91
C GLY A 153 -2.17 7.41 -11.85
N ASP A 154 -2.54 7.75 -13.09
CA ASP A 154 -1.67 8.44 -14.05
C ASP A 154 -1.36 9.87 -13.58
N GLU A 155 -2.37 10.62 -13.13
CA GLU A 155 -2.18 11.96 -12.54
C GLU A 155 -1.25 11.90 -11.31
N ALA A 156 -1.36 10.86 -10.47
CA ALA A 156 -0.47 10.68 -9.33
C ALA A 156 0.97 10.33 -9.75
N LEU A 157 1.16 9.59 -10.86
CA LEU A 157 2.48 9.35 -11.45
C LEU A 157 3.12 10.65 -11.96
N ASP A 158 2.34 11.50 -12.63
CA ASP A 158 2.80 12.81 -13.07
C ASP A 158 3.12 13.72 -11.86
N GLY A 159 2.29 13.67 -10.82
CA GLY A 159 2.48 14.44 -9.59
C GLY A 159 3.75 14.09 -8.80
N ILE A 160 4.33 12.90 -9.00
CA ILE A 160 5.60 12.50 -8.36
C ILE A 160 6.83 12.68 -9.24
N ALA A 161 6.70 13.28 -10.44
CA ALA A 161 7.77 13.37 -11.44
C ALA A 161 9.05 14.05 -10.93
N GLU A 162 8.94 14.94 -9.93
CA GLU A 162 10.11 15.56 -9.27
C GLU A 162 11.00 14.51 -8.57
N TRP A 163 10.40 13.46 -8.00
CA TRP A 163 11.12 12.44 -7.23
C TRP A 163 11.39 11.16 -8.01
N TRP A 164 10.53 10.83 -8.98
CA TRP A 164 10.63 9.60 -9.74
C TRP A 164 10.00 9.71 -11.12
N THR A 165 10.67 9.14 -12.13
CA THR A 165 10.18 9.02 -13.50
C THR A 165 10.40 7.59 -14.01
N LYS A 166 9.49 7.12 -14.88
CA LYS A 166 9.47 5.72 -15.36
C LYS A 166 10.68 5.31 -16.20
N ASP A 167 11.33 6.28 -16.84
CA ASP A 167 12.43 6.10 -17.79
C ASP A 167 13.81 6.15 -17.14
N ARG A 168 13.89 6.43 -15.83
CA ARG A 168 15.15 6.48 -15.08
C ARG A 168 15.15 5.48 -13.91
N CYS A 169 16.33 4.95 -13.60
CA CYS A 169 16.54 4.08 -12.44
C CYS A 169 16.76 4.90 -11.16
N TYR A 170 16.08 4.50 -10.07
CA TYR A 170 16.20 5.07 -8.73
C TYR A 170 16.40 3.98 -7.66
N CYS A 171 16.88 2.80 -8.05
CA CYS A 171 17.00 1.65 -7.15
C CYS A 171 18.26 1.71 -6.26
N ASP A 172 19.31 2.39 -6.71
CA ASP A 172 20.57 2.46 -5.96
C ASP A 172 20.37 3.21 -4.64
N GLY A 173 20.79 2.60 -3.54
CA GLY A 173 20.59 3.12 -2.18
C GLY A 173 19.13 3.20 -1.70
N ALA A 174 18.13 2.76 -2.48
CA ALA A 174 16.72 2.88 -2.09
C ALA A 174 16.28 1.85 -1.04
N TRP A 175 16.97 0.71 -0.95
CA TRP A 175 16.84 -0.30 0.10
C TRP A 175 18.20 -0.96 0.32
N ASP A 176 18.33 -1.72 1.41
CA ASP A 176 19.52 -2.52 1.65
C ASP A 176 19.56 -3.72 0.68
N VAL A 177 20.27 -3.55 -0.44
CA VAL A 177 20.46 -4.58 -1.46
C VAL A 177 21.39 -5.71 -1.01
N ALA A 178 22.28 -5.45 -0.05
CA ALA A 178 23.30 -6.40 0.41
C ALA A 178 22.82 -7.23 1.61
N GLY A 179 21.86 -6.70 2.37
CA GLY A 179 21.26 -7.37 3.52
C GLY A 179 20.44 -8.60 3.15
N PRO A 180 20.27 -9.55 4.10
CA PRO A 180 19.39 -10.68 3.91
C PRO A 180 17.94 -10.22 3.75
N ALA A 181 17.18 -10.88 2.87
CA ALA A 181 15.76 -10.64 2.76
C ALA A 181 15.06 -10.96 4.11
N PRO A 182 14.12 -10.12 4.58
CA PRO A 182 13.41 -10.38 5.83
C PRO A 182 12.69 -11.73 5.82
N ALA A 183 12.92 -12.57 6.84
CA ALA A 183 12.35 -13.91 6.94
C ALA A 183 11.03 -13.99 7.75
N LYS A 184 10.65 -12.93 8.46
CA LYS A 184 9.46 -12.89 9.33
C LYS A 184 8.63 -11.63 9.07
N ASP A 185 7.32 -11.79 8.92
CA ASP A 185 6.38 -10.65 8.85
C ASP A 185 6.00 -10.21 10.28
N LEU A 186 6.60 -9.10 10.73
CA LEU A 186 6.36 -8.51 12.04
C LEU A 186 5.21 -7.49 12.06
N SER A 187 4.49 -7.36 10.93
CA SER A 187 3.42 -6.37 10.81
C SER A 187 2.27 -6.65 11.76
N ARG A 188 1.66 -5.60 12.32
CA ARG A 188 0.58 -5.74 13.31
C ARG A 188 -0.62 -6.56 12.81
N HIS A 189 -0.92 -6.50 11.50
CA HIS A 189 -2.05 -7.24 10.91
C HIS A 189 -1.89 -8.75 10.99
N THR A 190 -0.67 -9.30 11.06
CA THR A 190 -0.48 -10.76 11.15
C THR A 190 -1.00 -11.32 12.47
N LYS A 191 -1.09 -10.49 13.52
CA LYS A 191 -1.65 -10.88 14.83
C LYS A 191 -3.16 -11.15 14.80
N THR A 192 -3.86 -10.64 13.81
CA THR A 192 -5.32 -10.73 13.68
C THR A 192 -5.77 -11.40 12.38
N GLN A 193 -4.85 -11.61 11.44
CA GLN A 193 -5.11 -12.27 10.17
C GLN A 193 -5.40 -13.77 10.38
N GLY A 194 -6.52 -14.25 9.84
CA GLY A 194 -6.92 -15.66 9.91
C GLY A 194 -7.70 -16.05 11.17
N LEU A 195 -7.93 -15.10 12.09
CA LEU A 195 -8.83 -15.29 13.23
C LEU A 195 -10.28 -15.30 12.76
N SER A 196 -11.07 -16.19 13.34
CA SER A 196 -12.52 -16.22 13.20
C SER A 196 -13.16 -14.93 13.77
N PRO A 197 -14.40 -14.61 13.37
CA PRO A 197 -15.13 -13.47 13.93
C PRO A 197 -15.20 -13.49 15.47
N GLU A 198 -15.35 -14.67 16.07
CA GLU A 198 -15.40 -14.84 17.53
C GLU A 198 -14.05 -14.55 18.18
N GLU A 199 -12.94 -15.02 17.60
CA GLU A 199 -11.59 -14.74 18.08
C GLU A 199 -11.21 -13.27 17.94
N LEU A 200 -11.67 -12.61 16.87
CA LEU A 200 -11.53 -11.17 16.69
C LEU A 200 -12.27 -10.39 17.78
N GLU A 201 -13.51 -10.76 18.09
CA GLU A 201 -14.27 -10.14 19.17
C GLU A 201 -13.67 -10.41 20.55
N ALA A 202 -13.17 -11.62 20.80
CA ALA A 202 -12.46 -11.95 22.04
C ALA A 202 -11.21 -11.08 22.23
N LYS A 203 -10.39 -10.91 21.18
CA LYS A 203 -9.24 -9.99 21.23
C LYS A 203 -9.63 -8.53 21.40
N LYS A 204 -10.73 -8.08 20.79
CA LYS A 204 -11.26 -6.72 21.02
C LYS A 204 -11.72 -6.54 22.47
N ALA A 205 -12.35 -7.56 23.06
CA ALA A 205 -12.76 -7.55 24.46
C ALA A 205 -11.56 -7.54 25.41
N GLU A 206 -10.51 -8.32 25.14
CA GLU A 206 -9.26 -8.32 25.89
C GLU A 206 -8.57 -6.95 25.85
N ARG A 207 -8.48 -6.33 24.66
CA ARG A 207 -7.92 -4.97 24.51
C ARG A 207 -8.73 -3.90 25.25
N ARG A 208 -10.05 -4.02 25.28
CA ARG A 208 -10.93 -3.12 26.04
C ARG A 208 -10.64 -3.24 27.54
N ARG A 209 -10.59 -4.46 28.08
CA ARG A 209 -10.24 -4.72 29.48
C ARG A 209 -8.86 -4.20 29.84
N ALA A 210 -7.86 -4.45 29.01
CA ALA A 210 -6.49 -3.95 29.23
C ALA A 210 -6.40 -2.41 29.23
N ALA A 211 -7.22 -1.71 28.44
CA ALA A 211 -7.29 -0.25 28.43
C ALA A 211 -8.09 0.31 29.62
N GLU A 212 -9.04 -0.45 30.16
CA GLU A 212 -9.78 -0.12 31.38
C GLU A 212 -8.93 -0.33 32.64
N ASP A 213 -7.97 -1.26 32.59
CA ASP A 213 -7.04 -1.60 33.68
C ASP A 213 -5.72 -0.79 33.64
N GLU A 214 -5.48 0.06 32.62
CA GLU A 214 -4.35 0.99 32.59
C GLU A 214 -4.60 2.15 33.58
N PRO A 215 -3.80 2.31 34.65
CA PRO A 215 -3.95 3.46 35.53
C PRO A 215 -3.61 4.74 34.76
N ALA A 216 -4.43 5.78 34.93
CA ALA A 216 -4.19 7.10 34.36
C ALA A 216 -2.77 7.55 34.72
N GLY A 217 -1.85 7.49 33.75
CA GLY A 217 -0.48 7.94 33.95
C GLY A 217 -0.49 9.40 34.39
N GLU A 218 0.16 9.67 35.52
CA GLU A 218 0.48 11.02 35.96
C GLU A 218 1.17 11.75 34.80
N HIS A 219 0.47 12.75 34.24
CA HIS A 219 1.10 13.77 33.44
C HIS A 219 2.09 14.51 34.33
N GLY A 220 3.35 14.08 34.33
CA GLY A 220 4.47 14.88 34.80
C GLY A 220 4.46 16.19 34.00
N ALA A 221 4.06 17.28 34.66
CA ALA A 221 4.14 18.62 34.11
C ALA A 221 5.60 18.92 33.73
N PRO A 222 5.86 19.63 32.62
CA PRO A 222 7.20 20.15 32.36
C PRO A 222 7.50 21.22 33.42
N GLU A 223 8.50 20.98 34.26
CA GLU A 223 9.05 22.00 35.14
C GLU A 223 9.65 23.12 34.27
N HIS A 224 8.93 24.24 34.22
CA HIS A 224 9.47 25.51 33.73
C HIS A 224 10.58 25.96 34.67
N ASN A 225 11.83 25.82 34.21
CA ASN A 225 12.96 26.44 34.89
C ASN A 225 12.95 27.94 34.56
N ALA A 226 12.46 28.75 35.50
CA ALA A 226 12.53 30.21 35.45
C ALA A 226 13.87 30.69 36.06
N PRO A 227 14.50 31.74 35.52
CA PRO A 227 15.78 32.23 36.02
C PRO A 227 15.63 32.96 37.36
N GLU A 228 16.53 32.66 38.30
CA GLU A 228 16.71 33.41 39.55
C GLU A 228 17.10 34.87 39.22
N GLN A 229 16.27 35.80 39.67
CA GLN A 229 16.68 37.21 39.83
C GLN A 229 17.05 37.41 41.30
N GLU A 230 18.35 37.59 41.56
CA GLU A 230 18.83 38.22 42.79
C GLU A 230 18.76 39.75 42.60
N GLU A 231 17.81 40.39 43.27
CA GLU A 231 17.94 41.80 43.65
C GLU A 231 18.78 41.88 44.93
N GLY A 232 20.02 42.35 44.78
CA GLY A 232 20.89 42.80 45.87
C GLY A 232 21.28 44.25 45.63
N ALA A 233 20.88 45.12 46.55
CA ALA A 233 21.00 46.57 46.48
C ALA A 233 22.42 47.12 46.65
N ARG A 234 22.63 48.29 46.01
CA ARG A 234 23.73 49.30 46.08
C ARG A 234 24.85 49.18 45.05
#